data_AF-A0A969HC01-F1
#
_entry.id   AF-A0A969HC01-F1
#
_cell.length_a   1.000
_cell.length_b   1.000
_cell.length_c   1.000
_cell.angle_alpha   90.00
_cell.angle_beta   90.00
_cell.angle_gamma   90.00
#
_symmetry.space_group_name_H-M   'P 1'
#
loop_
_entity.id
_entity.type
_entity.pdbx_description
1 polymer ?
#
loop_
_entity_poly.entity_id
_entity_poly.type
_entity_poly.pdbx_seq_one_letter_code
_entity_poly.pdbx_strand_id
1 'polypeptide(L)'
;MLTLSKQEWRWLLGWSVAIILISSLPYLYGWWLSTPEMQFSGFFIGVEDTNSYLAKMRQGAEGGWLFYLPYTPEPHPGVYLYTFYLLLGKLARLASIPLPLMYHLARVIFGLGLLLTLYHFISYFVSEVGLRRLAFLLAAGGSGLGWLVISLQLAPQLGLPLDFYVPEAFIFLVLYHLPHLALAETLLFWAVLWTLQSWQTGRWLPVFGAGGALIGVALITAFYVGVFAIVLGLTALVLTLFQRVWRTTGVFWAKLITVILLSLPVLMYDAYIFATNPVLRVWNQQNLILSPEPWHYLLAYGPLLLLAGYSLKRLWPQLVAEIKASDNFARCKILCLLGWCLVFPVLVYLPFNLQRRLVVGVQLPLAILAAYGVVHLTQALRPGLAASGANRSHPFFLA
;
A
#
# COMPACT_ATOMS: atom_id res chain seq x y z
N MET A 1 1.42 20.87 -0.59
CA MET A 1 1.56 19.86 0.48
C MET A 1 1.77 20.59 1.78
N LEU A 2 1.17 20.10 2.87
CA LEU A 2 1.27 20.73 4.18
C LEU A 2 2.69 20.63 4.74
N THR A 3 3.15 21.71 5.35
CA THR A 3 4.41 21.74 6.11
C THR A 3 4.17 21.16 7.49
N LEU A 4 4.75 19.99 7.78
CA LEU A 4 4.69 19.38 9.11
C LEU A 4 5.55 20.18 10.10
N SER A 5 5.06 20.34 11.33
CA SER A 5 5.84 21.02 12.37
C SER A 5 7.05 20.21 12.82
N LYS A 6 8.06 20.85 13.45
CA LYS A 6 9.23 20.13 14.01
C LYS A 6 8.83 19.06 15.03
N GLN A 7 7.80 19.32 15.84
CA GLN A 7 7.30 18.36 16.83
C GLN A 7 6.59 17.18 16.15
N GLU A 8 5.84 17.44 15.08
CA GLU A 8 5.16 16.42 14.28
C GLU A 8 6.18 15.50 13.59
N TRP A 9 7.24 16.06 13.01
CA TRP A 9 8.36 15.29 12.44
C TRP A 9 9.06 14.40 13.48
N ARG A 10 9.38 14.95 14.66
CA ARG A 10 9.99 14.16 15.75
C ARG A 10 9.10 13.00 16.18
N TRP A 11 7.79 13.25 16.31
CA TRP A 11 6.82 12.22 16.65
C TRP A 11 6.76 11.13 15.57
N LEU A 12 6.68 11.52 14.30
CA LEU A 12 6.64 10.61 13.16
C LEU A 12 7.90 9.74 13.09
N LEU A 13 9.09 10.35 13.19
CA LEU A 13 10.35 9.63 13.16
C LEU A 13 10.48 8.67 14.35
N GLY A 14 10.13 9.12 15.57
CA GLY A 14 10.17 8.28 16.76
C GLY A 14 9.30 7.02 16.62
N TRP A 15 8.04 7.18 16.18
CA TRP A 15 7.15 6.04 15.96
C TRP A 15 7.56 5.19 14.77
N SER A 16 8.08 5.79 13.69
CA SER A 16 8.54 5.02 12.54
C SER A 16 9.73 4.12 12.89
N VAL A 17 10.69 4.65 13.65
CA VAL A 17 11.82 3.86 14.18
C VAL A 17 11.31 2.78 15.14
N ALA A 18 10.39 3.11 16.05
CA ALA A 18 9.83 2.12 16.97
C ALA A 18 9.14 0.96 16.23
N ILE A 19 8.33 1.23 15.21
CA ILE A 19 7.64 0.22 14.41
C ILE A 19 8.64 -0.66 13.66
N ILE A 20 9.68 -0.07 13.07
CA ILE A 20 10.73 -0.82 12.37
C ILE A 20 11.56 -1.67 13.33
N LEU A 21 11.85 -1.16 14.53
CA LEU A 21 12.51 -1.96 15.57
C LEU A 21 11.65 -3.15 15.95
N ILE A 22 10.36 -2.93 16.24
CA ILE A 22 9.39 -4.00 16.56
C ILE A 22 9.33 -5.04 15.42
N SER A 23 9.24 -4.61 14.17
CA SER A 23 9.21 -5.53 13.03
C SER A 23 10.55 -6.23 12.76
N SER A 24 11.64 -5.78 13.39
CA SER A 24 12.99 -6.36 13.26
C SER A 24 13.35 -7.28 14.43
N LEU A 25 12.72 -7.12 15.60
CA LEU A 25 13.02 -7.90 16.80
C LEU A 25 12.98 -9.41 16.57
N PRO A 26 11.97 -9.99 15.87
CA PRO A 26 11.96 -11.44 15.63
C PRO A 26 13.20 -11.91 14.85
N TYR A 27 13.62 -11.18 13.82
CA TYR A 27 14.79 -11.50 13.02
C TYR A 27 16.10 -11.42 13.81
N LEU A 28 16.25 -10.38 14.64
CA LEU A 28 17.40 -10.25 15.53
C LEU A 28 17.46 -11.38 16.55
N TYR A 29 16.30 -11.77 17.09
CA TYR A 29 16.19 -12.89 18.01
C TYR A 29 16.54 -14.23 17.35
N GLY A 30 16.03 -14.49 16.15
CA GLY A 30 16.39 -15.69 15.37
C GLY A 30 17.88 -15.75 15.05
N TRP A 31 18.49 -14.61 14.72
CA TRP A 31 19.93 -14.52 14.51
C TRP A 31 20.72 -14.77 15.79
N TRP A 32 20.27 -14.22 16.93
CA TRP A 32 20.90 -14.45 18.23
C TRP A 32 20.86 -15.91 18.69
N LEU A 33 19.79 -16.64 18.34
CA LEU A 33 19.65 -18.06 18.64
C LEU A 33 20.39 -18.99 17.66
N SER A 34 21.00 -18.46 16.60
CA SER A 34 21.69 -19.28 15.61
C SER A 34 22.93 -19.94 16.18
N THR A 35 23.10 -21.24 15.95
CA THR A 35 24.31 -21.99 16.30
C THR A 35 25.02 -22.48 15.03
N PRO A 36 26.29 -22.93 15.11
CA PRO A 36 26.97 -23.54 13.97
C PRO A 36 26.20 -24.73 13.36
N GLU A 37 25.48 -25.50 14.18
CA GLU A 37 24.70 -26.67 13.78
C GLU A 37 23.30 -26.30 13.26
N MET A 38 22.73 -25.18 13.73
CA MET A 38 21.41 -24.70 13.34
C MET A 38 21.45 -23.20 13.03
N GLN A 39 21.68 -22.89 11.76
CA GLN A 39 21.75 -21.51 11.30
C GLN A 39 20.37 -20.97 10.90
N PHE A 40 20.01 -19.80 11.43
CA PHE A 40 18.83 -19.08 10.97
C PHE A 40 19.04 -18.55 9.55
N SER A 41 18.14 -18.91 8.63
CA SER A 41 18.18 -18.48 7.23
C SER A 41 17.91 -16.99 7.01
N GLY A 42 17.43 -16.30 8.05
CA GLY A 42 17.08 -14.88 8.02
C GLY A 42 15.59 -14.59 7.87
N PHE A 43 14.71 -15.60 7.78
CA PHE A 43 13.28 -15.40 7.47
C PHE A 43 12.34 -16.30 8.30
N PHE A 44 11.21 -15.75 8.74
CA PHE A 44 10.19 -16.47 9.52
C PHE A 44 8.90 -16.77 8.74
N ILE A 45 8.56 -15.92 7.77
CA ILE A 45 7.38 -16.06 6.92
C ILE A 45 7.79 -15.99 5.46
N GLY A 46 6.98 -16.56 4.57
CA GLY A 46 7.25 -16.52 3.12
C GLY A 46 8.66 -17.02 2.78
N VAL A 47 9.11 -18.09 3.45
CA VAL A 47 10.49 -18.59 3.32
C VAL A 47 10.75 -19.07 1.89
N GLU A 48 9.75 -19.69 1.27
CA GLU A 48 9.75 -20.15 -0.11
C GLU A 48 9.93 -18.99 -1.09
N ASP A 49 9.10 -17.95 -0.94
CA ASP A 49 9.18 -16.73 -1.75
C ASP A 49 10.52 -16.02 -1.54
N THR A 50 11.01 -16.01 -0.31
CA THR A 50 12.26 -15.32 0.00
C THR A 50 13.47 -16.02 -0.55
N ASN A 51 13.50 -17.35 -0.52
CA ASN A 51 14.54 -18.10 -1.21
C ASN A 51 14.54 -17.80 -2.71
N SER A 52 13.35 -17.62 -3.32
CA SER A 52 13.24 -17.15 -4.70
C SER A 52 13.80 -15.72 -4.88
N TYR A 53 13.56 -14.80 -3.94
CA TYR A 53 14.15 -13.45 -3.96
C TYR A 53 15.66 -13.45 -3.79
N LEU A 54 16.20 -14.27 -2.89
CA LEU A 54 17.64 -14.43 -2.71
C LEU A 54 18.30 -15.03 -3.95
N ALA A 55 17.65 -15.98 -4.63
CA ALA A 55 18.14 -16.53 -5.89
C ALA A 55 18.24 -15.46 -6.99
N LYS A 56 17.25 -14.55 -7.08
CA LYS A 56 17.29 -13.38 -7.98
C LYS A 56 18.42 -12.42 -7.58
N MET A 57 18.58 -12.12 -6.29
CA MET A 57 19.69 -11.31 -5.80
C MET A 57 21.05 -11.95 -6.12
N ARG A 58 21.16 -13.27 -6.03
CA ARG A 58 22.39 -13.98 -6.36
C ARG A 58 22.80 -13.78 -7.83
N GLN A 59 21.85 -13.90 -8.77
CA GLN A 59 22.11 -13.59 -10.18
C GLN A 59 22.60 -12.15 -10.38
N GLY A 60 22.01 -11.21 -9.65
CA GLY A 60 22.44 -9.80 -9.65
C GLY A 60 23.87 -9.62 -9.17
N ALA A 61 24.20 -10.26 -8.04
CA ALA A 61 25.54 -10.26 -7.45
C ALA A 61 26.59 -10.87 -8.39
N GLU A 62 26.25 -11.95 -9.10
CA GLU A 62 27.12 -12.59 -10.09
C GLU A 62 27.34 -11.73 -11.35
N GLY A 63 26.57 -10.65 -11.52
CA GLY A 63 26.76 -9.65 -12.57
C GLY A 63 25.61 -9.57 -13.57
N GLY A 64 24.61 -10.45 -13.47
CA GLY A 64 23.46 -10.51 -14.38
C GLY A 64 22.60 -9.24 -14.36
N TRP A 65 22.12 -8.83 -15.53
CA TRP A 65 21.13 -7.75 -15.72
C TRP A 65 19.79 -8.28 -16.23
N LEU A 66 19.80 -9.49 -16.80
CA LEU A 66 18.63 -10.23 -17.20
C LEU A 66 18.33 -11.29 -16.14
N PHE A 67 17.06 -11.45 -15.80
CA PHE A 67 16.56 -12.51 -14.96
C PHE A 67 16.40 -13.79 -15.75
N TYR A 68 16.93 -14.88 -15.20
CA TYR A 68 16.68 -16.25 -15.61
C TYR A 68 15.93 -16.99 -14.50
N LEU A 69 14.97 -17.86 -14.83
CA LEU A 69 14.23 -18.60 -13.81
C LEU A 69 15.13 -19.73 -13.29
N PRO A 70 15.61 -19.68 -12.02
CA PRO A 70 16.61 -20.64 -11.57
C PRO A 70 16.04 -22.01 -11.20
N TYR A 71 14.71 -22.17 -11.22
CA TYR A 71 14.00 -23.37 -10.77
C TYR A 71 13.43 -24.19 -11.92
N THR A 72 14.08 -24.15 -13.09
CA THR A 72 13.66 -24.85 -14.31
C THR A 72 14.91 -25.29 -15.07
N PRO A 73 15.02 -26.55 -15.51
CA PRO A 73 16.14 -26.99 -16.37
C PRO A 73 15.98 -26.55 -17.82
N GLU A 74 14.79 -26.10 -18.23
CA GLU A 74 14.45 -25.75 -19.60
C GLU A 74 15.19 -24.47 -20.05
N PRO A 75 15.86 -24.49 -21.21
CA PRO A 75 16.54 -23.31 -21.72
C PRO A 75 15.52 -22.24 -22.12
N HIS A 76 15.76 -20.99 -21.71
CA HIS A 76 14.91 -19.87 -22.05
C HIS A 76 15.70 -18.56 -22.08
N PRO A 77 15.25 -17.54 -22.84
CA PRO A 77 15.90 -16.24 -22.86
C PRO A 77 15.73 -15.54 -21.50
N GLY A 78 16.76 -14.77 -21.11
CA GLY A 78 16.70 -13.89 -19.96
C GLY A 78 15.86 -12.66 -20.25
N VAL A 79 15.25 -12.08 -19.21
CA VAL A 79 14.30 -10.97 -19.34
C VAL A 79 14.53 -9.86 -18.30
N TYR A 80 14.05 -8.64 -18.55
CA TYR A 80 14.10 -7.54 -17.59
C TYR A 80 12.95 -7.63 -16.57
N LEU A 81 12.94 -8.70 -15.77
CA LEU A 81 12.05 -8.87 -14.63
C LEU A 81 12.83 -8.92 -13.34
N TYR A 82 12.16 -8.65 -12.21
CA TYR A 82 12.76 -8.66 -10.88
C TYR A 82 14.02 -7.78 -10.76
N THR A 83 14.09 -6.71 -11.54
CA THR A 83 15.23 -5.78 -11.61
C THR A 83 15.55 -5.20 -10.24
N PHE A 84 14.54 -4.96 -9.40
CA PHE A 84 14.69 -4.60 -7.99
C PHE A 84 15.65 -5.55 -7.24
N TYR A 85 15.42 -6.86 -7.34
CA TYR A 85 16.25 -7.86 -6.64
C TYR A 85 17.62 -8.05 -7.29
N LEU A 86 17.70 -7.99 -8.62
CA LEU A 86 19.00 -7.99 -9.31
C LEU A 86 19.88 -6.82 -8.85
N LEU A 87 19.30 -5.63 -8.70
CA LEU A 87 20.00 -4.46 -8.18
C LEU A 87 20.42 -4.63 -6.72
N LEU A 88 19.55 -5.15 -5.84
CA LEU A 88 19.94 -5.46 -4.46
C LEU A 88 21.11 -6.46 -4.39
N GLY A 89 21.13 -7.45 -5.28
CA GLY A 89 22.26 -8.37 -5.43
C GLY A 89 23.59 -7.66 -5.75
N LYS A 90 23.56 -6.74 -6.71
CA LYS A 90 24.73 -5.93 -7.08
C LYS A 90 25.19 -5.06 -5.92
N LEU A 91 24.26 -4.44 -5.20
CA LEU A 91 24.56 -3.63 -4.02
C LEU A 91 25.17 -4.48 -2.90
N ALA A 92 24.68 -5.70 -2.68
CA ALA A 92 25.25 -6.64 -1.73
C ALA A 92 26.71 -6.98 -2.06
N ARG A 93 27.00 -7.27 -3.34
CA ARG A 93 28.37 -7.51 -3.81
C ARG A 93 29.26 -6.27 -3.65
N LEU A 94 28.77 -5.10 -4.03
CA LEU A 94 29.51 -3.84 -3.91
C LEU A 94 29.87 -3.53 -2.45
N ALA A 95 28.92 -3.73 -1.54
CA ALA A 95 29.12 -3.53 -0.10
C ALA A 95 29.86 -4.71 0.58
N SER A 96 30.13 -5.81 -0.13
CA SER A 96 30.71 -7.04 0.41
C SER A 96 29.96 -7.61 1.62
N ILE A 97 28.62 -7.57 1.57
CA ILE A 97 27.75 -8.10 2.64
C ILE A 97 26.90 -9.28 2.17
N PRO A 98 26.46 -10.18 3.08
CA PRO A 98 25.58 -11.28 2.72
C PRO A 98 24.24 -10.82 2.14
N LEU A 99 23.69 -11.58 1.18
CA LEU A 99 22.41 -11.26 0.54
C LEU A 99 21.25 -11.09 1.54
N PRO A 100 21.09 -11.94 2.58
CA PRO A 100 20.04 -11.74 3.58
C PRO A 100 20.19 -10.42 4.34
N LEU A 101 21.42 -9.98 4.63
CA LEU A 101 21.66 -8.71 5.30
C LEU A 101 21.26 -7.53 4.40
N MET A 102 21.64 -7.56 3.11
CA MET A 102 21.22 -6.53 2.14
C MET A 102 19.69 -6.50 1.98
N TYR A 103 19.03 -7.66 1.98
CA TYR A 103 17.57 -7.75 1.94
C TYR A 103 16.94 -7.04 3.15
N HIS A 104 17.43 -7.31 4.36
CA HIS A 104 16.93 -6.68 5.58
C HIS A 104 17.24 -5.18 5.67
N LEU A 105 18.39 -4.74 5.16
CA LEU A 105 18.69 -3.31 5.02
C LEU A 105 17.70 -2.64 4.07
N ALA A 106 17.41 -3.25 2.92
CA ALA A 106 16.38 -2.76 2.00
C ALA A 106 15.00 -2.71 2.69
N ARG A 107 14.64 -3.74 3.48
CA ARG A 107 13.38 -3.80 4.23
C ARG A 107 13.25 -2.64 5.21
N VAL A 108 14.31 -2.35 5.96
CA VAL A 108 14.37 -1.23 6.90
C VAL A 108 14.27 0.11 6.18
N ILE A 109 15.07 0.32 5.12
CA ILE A 109 15.13 1.60 4.39
C ILE A 109 13.80 1.89 3.69
N PHE A 110 13.28 0.95 2.90
CA PHE A 110 12.02 1.14 2.19
C PHE A 110 10.82 1.12 3.13
N GLY A 111 10.89 0.37 4.24
CA GLY A 111 9.88 0.41 5.28
C GLY A 111 9.79 1.76 5.99
N LEU A 112 10.92 2.39 6.31
CA LEU A 112 10.95 3.77 6.80
C LEU A 112 10.37 4.73 5.76
N GLY A 113 10.76 4.59 4.49
CA GLY A 113 10.20 5.38 3.39
C GLY A 113 8.68 5.27 3.27
N LEU A 114 8.14 4.05 3.42
CA LEU A 114 6.70 3.79 3.44
C LEU A 114 6.03 4.50 4.61
N LEU A 115 6.52 4.31 5.85
CA LEU A 115 5.94 4.94 7.04
C LEU A 115 5.88 6.47 6.93
N LEU A 116 6.95 7.10 6.46
CA LEU A 116 6.96 8.55 6.22
C LEU A 116 5.93 8.96 5.16
N THR A 117 5.81 8.16 4.11
CA THR A 117 4.84 8.38 3.02
C THR A 117 3.40 8.23 3.49
N LEU A 118 3.10 7.23 4.34
CA LEU A 118 1.77 7.04 4.92
C LEU A 118 1.35 8.27 5.73
N TYR A 119 2.23 8.78 6.59
CA TYR A 119 1.92 9.98 7.38
C TYR A 119 1.72 11.19 6.48
N HIS A 120 2.55 11.36 5.45
CA HIS A 120 2.41 12.45 4.49
C HIS A 120 1.09 12.36 3.73
N PHE A 121 0.72 11.16 3.28
CA PHE A 121 -0.56 10.89 2.63
C PHE A 121 -1.73 11.23 3.56
N ILE A 122 -1.72 10.73 4.80
CA ILE A 122 -2.76 11.07 5.79
C ILE A 122 -2.84 12.58 6.01
N SER A 123 -1.70 13.27 6.15
CA SER A 123 -1.66 14.71 6.35
C SER A 123 -2.24 15.50 5.18
N TYR A 124 -2.24 14.94 3.98
CA TYR A 124 -2.84 15.56 2.80
C TYR A 124 -4.38 15.61 2.89
N PHE A 125 -4.99 14.62 3.54
CA PHE A 125 -6.44 14.52 3.68
C PHE A 125 -6.95 15.09 5.01
N VAL A 126 -6.22 14.89 6.10
CA VAL A 126 -6.65 15.21 7.46
C VAL A 126 -5.95 16.47 7.95
N SER A 127 -6.69 17.43 8.51
CA SER A 127 -6.15 18.69 9.04
C SER A 127 -5.60 18.56 10.47
N GLU A 128 -6.30 17.81 11.32
CA GLU A 128 -6.02 17.71 12.74
C GLU A 128 -4.86 16.74 13.02
N VAL A 129 -3.83 17.21 13.73
CA VAL A 129 -2.63 16.41 14.05
C VAL A 129 -2.97 15.19 14.90
N GLY A 130 -3.92 15.29 15.84
CA GLY A 130 -4.38 14.17 16.66
C GLY A 130 -4.94 13.04 15.81
N LEU A 131 -5.85 13.38 14.88
CA LEU A 131 -6.41 12.42 13.92
C LEU A 131 -5.37 11.84 12.97
N ARG A 132 -4.42 12.65 12.47
CA ARG A 132 -3.31 12.15 11.64
C ARG A 132 -2.50 11.08 12.36
N ARG A 133 -2.13 11.36 13.61
CA ARG A 133 -1.37 10.43 14.46
C ARG A 133 -2.13 9.15 14.70
N LEU A 134 -3.41 9.23 15.01
CA LEU A 134 -4.26 8.07 15.24
C LEU A 134 -4.42 7.23 13.95
N ALA A 135 -4.75 7.85 12.83
CA ALA A 135 -4.85 7.16 11.54
C ALA A 135 -3.52 6.50 11.13
N PHE A 136 -2.39 7.15 11.41
CA PHE A 136 -1.06 6.57 11.15
C PHE A 136 -0.82 5.33 11.99
N LEU A 137 -1.10 5.37 13.30
CA LEU A 137 -0.92 4.20 14.18
C LEU A 137 -1.86 3.05 13.78
N LEU A 138 -3.10 3.36 13.41
CA LEU A 138 -4.07 2.36 12.93
C LEU A 138 -3.63 1.74 11.58
N ALA A 139 -3.07 2.53 10.66
CA ALA A 139 -2.59 2.01 9.38
C ALA A 139 -1.29 1.22 9.54
N ALA A 140 -0.32 1.75 10.28
CA ALA A 140 1.02 1.20 10.36
C ALA A 140 1.15 0.01 11.33
N GLY A 141 0.32 -0.03 12.38
CA GLY A 141 0.34 -1.08 13.40
C GLY A 141 -0.96 -1.88 13.50
N GLY A 142 -2.02 -1.49 12.78
CA GLY A 142 -3.29 -2.21 12.83
C GLY A 142 -3.23 -3.54 12.08
N SER A 143 -3.79 -4.56 12.71
CA SER A 143 -4.12 -5.85 12.10
C SER A 143 -5.61 -6.17 12.31
N GLY A 144 -6.06 -7.28 11.74
CA GLY A 144 -7.41 -7.77 11.92
C GLY A 144 -7.62 -8.57 13.20
N LEU A 145 -8.71 -9.34 13.20
CA LEU A 145 -9.05 -10.31 14.23
C LEU A 145 -8.44 -11.70 13.97
N GLY A 146 -7.48 -11.83 13.04
CA GLY A 146 -6.91 -13.12 12.68
C GLY A 146 -6.19 -13.80 13.84
N TRP A 147 -5.60 -13.01 14.75
CA TRP A 147 -5.00 -13.55 15.97
C TRP A 147 -5.99 -14.36 16.81
N LEU A 148 -7.29 -14.00 16.85
CA LEU A 148 -8.31 -14.79 17.55
C LEU A 148 -8.53 -16.15 16.87
N VAL A 149 -8.52 -16.21 15.54
CA VAL A 149 -8.65 -17.46 14.80
C VAL A 149 -7.49 -18.40 15.13
N ILE A 150 -6.27 -17.87 15.23
CA ILE A 150 -5.08 -18.65 15.62
C ILE A 150 -5.16 -19.07 17.10
N SER A 151 -5.40 -18.13 18.01
CA SER A 151 -5.44 -18.40 19.46
C SER A 151 -6.55 -19.37 19.87
N LEU A 152 -7.68 -19.34 19.18
CA LEU A 152 -8.81 -20.25 19.40
C LEU A 152 -8.69 -21.57 18.60
N GLN A 153 -7.57 -21.79 17.89
CA GLN A 153 -7.32 -22.99 17.08
C GLN A 153 -8.38 -23.24 15.99
N LEU A 154 -8.98 -22.17 15.46
CA LEU A 154 -10.02 -22.23 14.43
C LEU A 154 -9.44 -22.25 13.01
N ALA A 155 -8.13 -22.09 12.85
CA ALA A 155 -7.45 -22.08 11.56
C ALA A 155 -7.68 -23.33 10.69
N PRO A 156 -7.82 -24.57 11.21
CA PRO A 156 -8.14 -25.73 10.37
C PRO A 156 -9.55 -25.67 9.75
N GLN A 157 -10.48 -24.95 10.38
CA GLN A 157 -11.88 -24.88 9.96
C GLN A 157 -12.16 -23.64 9.11
N LEU A 158 -11.56 -22.52 9.49
CA LEU A 158 -11.73 -21.22 8.84
C LEU A 158 -10.61 -20.99 7.80
N GLY A 159 -9.48 -21.64 7.91
CA GLY A 159 -8.30 -21.34 7.09
C GLY A 159 -7.46 -20.21 7.68
N LEU A 160 -6.31 -19.96 7.05
CA LEU A 160 -5.35 -18.98 7.54
C LEU A 160 -5.92 -17.55 7.39
N PRO A 161 -5.89 -16.72 8.44
CA PRO A 161 -6.33 -15.33 8.34
C PRO A 161 -5.45 -14.45 7.45
N LEU A 162 -6.03 -13.44 6.80
CA LEU A 162 -5.33 -12.61 5.80
C LEU A 162 -4.14 -11.83 6.36
N ASP A 163 -4.23 -11.41 7.62
CA ASP A 163 -3.20 -10.69 8.36
C ASP A 163 -1.91 -11.49 8.58
N PHE A 164 -1.88 -12.77 8.17
CA PHE A 164 -0.69 -13.62 8.23
C PHE A 164 -0.02 -13.86 6.86
N TYR A 165 -0.70 -13.63 5.74
CA TYR A 165 -0.16 -14.02 4.42
C TYR A 165 -0.47 -13.09 3.25
N VAL A 166 -1.31 -12.06 3.41
CA VAL A 166 -1.61 -11.08 2.35
C VAL A 166 -0.96 -9.75 2.68
N PRO A 167 0.30 -9.53 2.26
CA PRO A 167 1.04 -8.32 2.59
C PRO A 167 0.36 -7.07 2.03
N GLU A 168 -0.25 -7.14 0.85
CA GLU A 168 -0.96 -6.00 0.25
C GLU A 168 -2.13 -5.48 1.08
N ALA A 169 -2.68 -6.31 1.99
CA ALA A 169 -3.77 -5.92 2.87
C ALA A 169 -3.28 -5.21 4.14
N PHE A 170 -2.01 -5.40 4.52
CA PHE A 170 -1.49 -4.95 5.81
C PHE A 170 -0.10 -4.35 5.70
N ILE A 171 -0.01 -3.03 5.92
CA ILE A 171 1.25 -2.29 5.98
C ILE A 171 2.25 -2.95 6.93
N PHE A 172 1.81 -3.38 8.12
CA PHE A 172 2.72 -4.00 9.07
C PHE A 172 3.36 -5.29 8.51
N LEU A 173 2.60 -6.08 7.73
CA LEU A 173 3.11 -7.30 7.10
C LEU A 173 4.12 -6.98 5.99
N VAL A 174 3.91 -5.89 5.24
CA VAL A 174 4.90 -5.35 4.29
C VAL A 174 6.19 -4.95 5.01
N LEU A 175 6.08 -4.17 6.10
CA LEU A 175 7.23 -3.74 6.91
C LEU A 175 7.95 -4.93 7.57
N TYR A 176 7.19 -5.97 7.90
CA TYR A 176 7.72 -7.17 8.49
C TYR A 176 8.55 -7.98 7.49
N HIS A 177 8.21 -7.96 6.20
CA HIS A 177 8.76 -8.96 5.26
C HIS A 177 9.28 -8.43 3.91
N LEU A 178 8.57 -7.55 3.21
CA LEU A 178 8.76 -7.37 1.76
C LEU A 178 9.26 -5.95 1.37
N PRO A 179 10.57 -5.77 1.12
CA PRO A 179 11.14 -4.46 0.78
C PRO A 179 10.61 -3.90 -0.55
N HIS A 180 10.38 -4.76 -1.53
CA HIS A 180 9.89 -4.34 -2.84
C HIS A 180 8.45 -3.81 -2.76
N LEU A 181 7.58 -4.44 -1.96
CA LEU A 181 6.22 -3.94 -1.72
C LEU A 181 6.24 -2.63 -0.93
N ALA A 182 7.16 -2.47 0.02
CA ALA A 182 7.32 -1.21 0.74
C ALA A 182 7.65 -0.05 -0.22
N LEU A 183 8.54 -0.29 -1.19
CA LEU A 183 8.85 0.66 -2.24
C LEU A 183 7.68 0.86 -3.22
N ALA A 184 7.03 -0.21 -3.66
CA ALA A 184 5.91 -0.13 -4.61
C ALA A 184 4.73 0.64 -4.03
N GLU A 185 4.36 0.41 -2.76
CA GLU A 185 3.30 1.17 -2.09
C GLU A 185 3.69 2.62 -1.84
N THR A 186 4.94 2.87 -1.47
CA THR A 186 5.48 4.24 -1.38
C THR A 186 5.26 4.99 -2.70
N LEU A 187 5.67 4.39 -3.82
CA LEU A 187 5.54 4.99 -5.15
C LEU A 187 4.06 5.12 -5.56
N LEU A 188 3.21 4.13 -5.24
CA LEU A 188 1.77 4.19 -5.50
C LEU A 188 1.13 5.39 -4.80
N PHE A 189 1.40 5.58 -3.51
CA PHE A 189 0.86 6.71 -2.75
C PHE A 189 1.38 8.06 -3.27
N TRP A 190 2.67 8.15 -3.65
CA TRP A 190 3.21 9.35 -4.28
C TRP A 190 2.61 9.61 -5.67
N ALA A 191 2.34 8.58 -6.47
CA ALA A 191 1.65 8.71 -7.75
C ALA A 191 0.25 9.29 -7.56
N VAL A 192 -0.50 8.82 -6.55
CA VAL A 192 -1.82 9.37 -6.19
C VAL A 192 -1.67 10.83 -5.74
N LEU A 193 -0.77 11.12 -4.79
CA LEU A 193 -0.58 12.47 -4.25
C LEU A 193 -0.18 13.49 -5.33
N TRP A 194 0.77 13.16 -6.20
CA TRP A 194 1.20 14.05 -7.27
C TRP A 194 0.13 14.21 -8.34
N THR A 195 -0.68 13.19 -8.63
CA THR A 195 -1.84 13.33 -9.51
C THR A 195 -2.87 14.30 -8.92
N LEU A 196 -3.20 14.15 -7.64
CA LEU A 196 -4.12 15.06 -6.94
C LEU A 196 -3.52 16.48 -6.80
N GLN A 197 -2.22 16.62 -6.56
CA GLN A 197 -1.53 17.90 -6.49
C GLN A 197 -1.51 18.60 -7.86
N SER A 198 -1.34 17.85 -8.94
CA SER A 198 -1.44 18.39 -10.31
C SER A 198 -2.83 18.97 -10.57
N TRP A 199 -3.87 18.34 -10.01
CA TRP A 199 -5.23 18.84 -10.07
C TRP A 199 -5.39 20.11 -9.23
N GLN A 200 -4.94 20.08 -7.97
CA GLN A 200 -4.99 21.23 -7.06
C GLN A 200 -4.37 22.50 -7.64
N THR A 201 -3.17 22.36 -8.18
CA THR A 201 -2.33 23.50 -8.58
C THR A 201 -2.56 23.91 -10.02
N GLY A 202 -3.31 23.12 -10.80
CA GLY A 202 -3.41 23.27 -12.25
C GLY A 202 -2.13 22.93 -13.02
N ARG A 203 -0.98 22.74 -12.35
CA ARG A 203 0.33 22.52 -12.99
C ARG A 203 0.44 21.10 -13.56
N TRP A 204 1.22 20.96 -14.63
CA TRP A 204 1.54 19.68 -15.26
C TRP A 204 2.80 19.04 -14.71
N LEU A 205 3.71 19.79 -14.09
CA LEU A 205 4.96 19.24 -13.57
C LEU A 205 4.77 18.02 -12.63
N PRO A 206 3.80 18.01 -11.69
CA PRO A 206 3.58 16.83 -10.85
C PRO A 206 3.11 15.59 -11.61
N VAL A 207 2.53 15.73 -12.81
CA VAL A 207 2.10 14.61 -13.67
C VAL A 207 3.30 13.74 -14.05
N PHE A 208 4.45 14.35 -14.37
CA PHE A 208 5.66 13.61 -14.71
C PHE A 208 6.27 12.91 -13.49
N GLY A 209 6.18 13.52 -12.30
CA GLY A 209 6.52 12.86 -11.04
C GLY A 209 5.63 11.64 -10.79
N ALA A 210 4.31 11.80 -10.95
CA ALA A 210 3.35 10.70 -10.82
C ALA A 210 3.60 9.59 -11.83
N GLY A 211 3.88 9.93 -13.09
CA GLY A 211 4.23 8.97 -14.14
C GLY A 211 5.53 8.23 -13.83
N GLY A 212 6.57 8.92 -13.37
CA GLY A 212 7.82 8.30 -12.92
C GLY A 212 7.62 7.33 -11.76
N ALA A 213 6.79 7.71 -10.77
CA ALA A 213 6.42 6.82 -9.68
C ALA A 213 5.65 5.59 -10.20
N LEU A 214 4.71 5.77 -11.13
CA LEU A 214 3.91 4.69 -11.69
C LEU A 214 4.73 3.74 -12.59
N ILE A 215 5.76 4.24 -13.29
CA ILE A 215 6.77 3.41 -13.96
C ILE A 215 7.51 2.54 -12.92
N GLY A 216 7.93 3.13 -11.79
CA GLY A 216 8.57 2.38 -10.70
C GLY A 216 7.64 1.34 -10.09
N VAL A 217 6.36 1.66 -9.90
CA VAL A 217 5.33 0.69 -9.52
C VAL A 217 5.23 -0.42 -10.55
N ALA A 218 5.16 -0.11 -11.85
CA ALA A 218 5.03 -1.11 -12.90
C ALA A 218 6.22 -2.09 -12.92
N LEU A 219 7.44 -1.60 -12.72
CA LEU A 219 8.66 -2.41 -12.65
C LEU A 219 8.72 -3.38 -11.45
N ILE A 220 7.93 -3.13 -10.41
CA ILE A 220 7.92 -3.94 -9.18
C ILE A 220 6.65 -4.79 -9.09
N THR A 221 5.48 -4.17 -9.29
CA THR A 221 4.13 -4.76 -9.21
C THR A 221 3.19 -4.14 -10.25
N ALA A 222 3.29 -4.58 -11.50
CA ALA A 222 2.48 -4.12 -12.64
C ALA A 222 0.97 -3.94 -12.35
N PHE A 223 0.34 -4.87 -11.61
CA PHE A 223 -1.10 -4.83 -11.32
C PHE A 223 -1.53 -3.69 -10.38
N TYR A 224 -0.62 -3.08 -9.61
CA TYR A 224 -0.93 -1.89 -8.81
C TYR A 224 -1.28 -0.67 -9.69
N VAL A 225 -0.78 -0.64 -10.93
CA VAL A 225 -1.17 0.39 -11.91
C VAL A 225 -2.67 0.30 -12.21
N GLY A 226 -3.23 -0.90 -12.26
CA GLY A 226 -4.67 -1.12 -12.42
C GLY A 226 -5.47 -0.55 -11.25
N VAL A 227 -5.01 -0.77 -10.01
CA VAL A 227 -5.66 -0.21 -8.81
C VAL A 227 -5.62 1.32 -8.83
N PHE A 228 -4.47 1.91 -9.14
CA PHE A 228 -4.33 3.36 -9.33
C PHE A 228 -5.32 3.90 -10.38
N ALA A 229 -5.37 3.28 -11.56
CA ALA A 229 -6.22 3.70 -12.67
C ALA A 229 -7.71 3.60 -12.31
N ILE A 230 -8.12 2.53 -11.63
CA ILE A 230 -9.52 2.33 -11.24
C ILE A 230 -9.93 3.33 -10.17
N VAL A 231 -9.14 3.51 -9.11
CA VAL A 231 -9.47 4.42 -7.99
C VAL A 231 -9.58 5.86 -8.49
N LEU A 232 -8.58 6.36 -9.23
CA LEU A 232 -8.61 7.72 -9.73
C LEU A 232 -9.54 7.90 -10.93
N GLY A 233 -9.71 6.88 -11.76
CA GLY A 233 -10.65 6.88 -12.87
C GLY A 233 -12.10 6.96 -12.40
N LEU A 234 -12.47 6.20 -11.37
CA LEU A 234 -13.79 6.31 -10.73
C LEU A 234 -13.97 7.67 -10.04
N THR A 235 -12.92 8.18 -9.39
CA THR A 235 -12.95 9.53 -8.81
C THR A 235 -13.22 10.58 -9.89
N ALA A 236 -12.51 10.53 -11.01
CA ALA A 236 -12.69 11.42 -12.16
C ALA A 236 -14.09 11.29 -12.78
N LEU A 237 -14.59 10.06 -12.91
CA LEU A 237 -15.92 9.76 -13.43
C LEU A 237 -17.01 10.36 -12.55
N VAL A 238 -16.97 10.08 -11.25
CA VAL A 238 -17.96 10.61 -10.29
C VAL A 238 -17.90 12.14 -10.29
N LEU A 239 -16.72 12.76 -10.24
CA LEU A 239 -16.57 14.21 -10.35
C LEU A 239 -17.22 14.79 -11.60
N THR A 240 -17.03 14.13 -12.74
CA THR A 240 -17.59 14.55 -14.03
C THR A 240 -19.12 14.49 -14.02
N LEU A 241 -19.68 13.41 -13.48
CA LEU A 241 -21.14 13.24 -13.33
C LEU A 241 -21.75 14.30 -12.40
N PHE A 242 -21.06 14.65 -11.32
CA PHE A 242 -21.47 15.73 -10.41
C PHE A 242 -21.44 17.10 -11.07
N GLN A 243 -20.42 17.39 -11.88
CA GLN A 243 -20.25 18.71 -12.51
C GLN A 243 -21.17 18.94 -13.71
N ARG A 244 -21.67 17.87 -14.35
CA ARG A 244 -22.46 17.93 -15.59
C ARG A 244 -21.79 18.70 -16.76
N VAL A 245 -20.51 19.05 -16.63
CA VAL A 245 -19.74 19.81 -17.61
C VAL A 245 -18.36 19.17 -17.76
N TRP A 246 -18.15 18.45 -18.88
CA TRP A 246 -16.88 17.78 -19.19
C TRP A 246 -15.70 18.75 -19.31
N ARG A 247 -15.96 20.01 -19.68
CA ARG A 247 -14.90 21.00 -19.94
C ARG A 247 -14.03 21.28 -18.71
N THR A 248 -14.58 21.16 -17.50
CA THR A 248 -13.82 21.36 -16.26
C THR A 248 -13.06 20.10 -15.84
N THR A 249 -13.66 18.91 -15.95
CA THR A 249 -13.02 17.65 -15.54
C THR A 249 -12.12 17.02 -16.62
N GLY A 250 -12.24 17.42 -17.87
CA GLY A 250 -11.44 16.92 -18.99
C GLY A 250 -9.94 17.14 -18.81
N VAL A 251 -9.53 18.22 -18.13
CA VAL A 251 -8.12 18.45 -17.78
C VAL A 251 -7.63 17.43 -16.75
N PHE A 252 -8.47 17.04 -15.79
CA PHE A 252 -8.12 15.99 -14.82
C PHE A 252 -7.96 14.63 -15.52
N TRP A 253 -8.88 14.29 -16.43
CA TRP A 253 -8.77 13.10 -17.27
C TRP A 253 -7.49 13.10 -18.11
N ALA A 254 -7.16 14.20 -18.78
CA ALA A 254 -5.95 14.30 -19.59
C ALA A 254 -4.68 14.09 -18.75
N LYS A 255 -4.64 14.63 -17.54
CA LYS A 255 -3.54 14.41 -16.59
C LYS A 255 -3.46 12.94 -16.15
N LEU A 256 -4.57 12.36 -15.72
CA LEU A 256 -4.64 10.96 -15.30
C LEU A 256 -4.21 10.00 -16.42
N ILE A 257 -4.74 10.20 -17.63
CA ILE A 257 -4.38 9.41 -18.81
C ILE A 257 -2.88 9.55 -19.10
N THR A 258 -2.33 10.76 -19.02
CA THR A 258 -0.89 10.98 -19.22
C THR A 258 -0.04 10.20 -18.21
N VAL A 259 -0.41 10.21 -16.92
CA VAL A 259 0.29 9.42 -15.89
C VAL A 259 0.28 7.93 -16.26
N ILE A 260 -0.88 7.39 -16.66
CA ILE A 260 -1.02 5.97 -17.03
C ILE A 260 -0.19 5.65 -18.28
N LEU A 261 -0.29 6.48 -19.33
CA LEU A 261 0.45 6.31 -20.58
C LEU A 261 1.97 6.28 -20.37
N LEU A 262 2.50 7.04 -19.41
CA LEU A 262 3.94 7.01 -19.09
C LEU A 262 4.40 5.64 -18.56
N SER A 263 3.53 4.91 -17.84
CA SER A 263 3.81 3.55 -17.35
C SER A 263 3.56 2.46 -18.39
N LEU A 264 2.82 2.77 -19.45
CA LEU A 264 2.36 1.80 -20.44
C LEU A 264 3.49 1.00 -21.13
N PRO A 265 4.66 1.58 -21.48
CA PRO A 265 5.75 0.81 -22.08
C PRO A 265 6.22 -0.37 -21.21
N VAL A 266 6.28 -0.19 -19.89
CA VAL A 266 6.66 -1.27 -18.96
C VAL A 266 5.59 -2.35 -18.92
N LEU A 267 4.32 -1.96 -18.84
CA LEU A 267 3.20 -2.91 -18.84
C LEU A 267 3.11 -3.70 -20.15
N MET A 268 3.34 -3.05 -21.29
CA MET A 268 3.38 -3.70 -22.59
C MET A 268 4.57 -4.67 -22.69
N TYR A 269 5.72 -4.30 -22.14
CA TYR A 269 6.87 -5.20 -22.05
C TYR A 269 6.56 -6.44 -21.20
N ASP A 270 5.99 -6.27 -20.01
CA ASP A 270 5.62 -7.39 -19.13
C ASP A 270 4.60 -8.31 -19.83
N ALA A 271 3.56 -7.74 -20.44
CA ALA A 271 2.57 -8.49 -21.19
C ALA A 271 3.19 -9.27 -22.36
N TYR A 272 4.12 -8.64 -23.10
CA TYR A 272 4.85 -9.29 -24.18
C TYR A 272 5.69 -10.47 -23.67
N ILE A 273 6.43 -10.29 -22.57
CA ILE A 273 7.26 -11.35 -21.98
C ILE A 273 6.40 -12.52 -21.49
N PHE A 274 5.30 -12.26 -20.79
CA PHE A 274 4.41 -13.33 -20.32
C PHE A 274 3.65 -14.04 -21.45
N ALA A 275 3.51 -13.41 -22.61
CA ALA A 275 2.90 -14.04 -23.78
C ALA A 275 3.90 -14.86 -24.62
N THR A 276 5.15 -14.41 -24.71
CA THR A 276 6.14 -14.94 -25.67
C THR A 276 7.22 -15.81 -25.06
N ASN A 277 7.59 -15.60 -23.79
CA ASN A 277 8.60 -16.43 -23.13
C ASN A 277 7.95 -17.76 -22.70
N PRO A 278 8.39 -18.92 -23.23
CA PRO A 278 7.71 -20.20 -23.06
C PRO A 278 7.69 -20.64 -21.59
N VAL A 279 8.79 -20.44 -20.87
CA VAL A 279 8.94 -20.81 -19.46
C VAL A 279 8.10 -19.88 -18.58
N LEU A 280 8.22 -18.57 -18.78
CA LEU A 280 7.51 -17.60 -17.92
C LEU A 280 5.99 -17.64 -18.12
N ARG A 281 5.52 -18.00 -19.33
CA ARG A 281 4.10 -18.22 -19.59
C ARG A 281 3.54 -19.36 -18.75
N VAL A 282 4.25 -20.50 -18.69
CA VAL A 282 3.84 -21.65 -17.86
C VAL A 282 3.93 -21.32 -16.38
N TRP A 283 5.02 -20.68 -15.95
CA TRP A 283 5.17 -20.19 -14.58
C TRP A 283 4.01 -19.28 -14.15
N ASN A 284 3.59 -18.35 -15.02
CA ASN A 284 2.48 -17.45 -14.74
C ASN A 284 1.11 -18.18 -14.70
N GLN A 285 0.92 -19.24 -15.49
CA GLN A 285 -0.30 -20.05 -15.44
C GLN A 285 -0.46 -20.82 -14.12
N GLN A 286 0.65 -21.16 -13.47
CA GLN A 286 0.65 -21.83 -12.16
C GLN A 286 0.38 -20.85 -11.00
N ASN A 287 0.57 -19.55 -11.23
CA ASN A 287 0.53 -18.52 -10.20
C ASN A 287 -0.92 -18.11 -9.85
N LEU A 288 -1.73 -19.02 -9.31
CA LEU A 288 -3.14 -18.80 -8.97
C LEU A 288 -3.28 -18.07 -7.63
N ILE A 289 -3.62 -16.79 -7.70
CA ILE A 289 -3.74 -15.90 -6.54
C ILE A 289 -5.17 -15.38 -6.45
N LEU A 290 -6.08 -16.31 -6.17
CA LEU A 290 -7.51 -16.01 -5.98
C LEU A 290 -7.76 -15.41 -4.60
N SER A 291 -8.85 -14.66 -4.49
CA SER A 291 -9.33 -14.18 -3.20
C SER A 291 -10.00 -15.29 -2.41
N PRO A 292 -9.79 -15.33 -1.09
CA PRO A 292 -10.55 -16.24 -0.24
C PRO A 292 -11.99 -15.74 -0.10
N GLU A 293 -12.79 -16.48 0.67
CA GLU A 293 -14.18 -16.12 0.92
C GLU A 293 -14.31 -14.74 1.61
N PRO A 294 -15.41 -13.99 1.37
CA PRO A 294 -15.57 -12.62 1.86
C PRO A 294 -15.41 -12.43 3.36
N TRP A 295 -15.74 -13.45 4.16
CA TRP A 295 -15.64 -13.36 5.62
C TRP A 295 -14.19 -13.24 6.10
N HIS A 296 -13.20 -13.71 5.33
CA HIS A 296 -11.78 -13.48 5.65
C HIS A 296 -11.45 -11.98 5.65
N TYR A 297 -12.02 -11.21 4.72
CA TYR A 297 -11.87 -9.76 4.68
C TYR A 297 -12.63 -9.07 5.82
N LEU A 298 -13.78 -9.62 6.24
CA LEU A 298 -14.51 -9.12 7.41
C LEU A 298 -13.74 -9.35 8.71
N LEU A 299 -13.03 -10.47 8.88
CA LEU A 299 -12.15 -10.68 10.03
C LEU A 299 -10.90 -9.79 9.95
N ALA A 300 -10.31 -9.68 8.75
CA ALA A 300 -9.11 -8.89 8.48
C ALA A 300 -9.31 -7.40 8.76
N TYR A 301 -10.46 -6.85 8.34
CA TYR A 301 -10.74 -5.42 8.47
C TYR A 301 -11.83 -5.09 9.49
N GLY A 302 -12.40 -6.07 10.18
CA GLY A 302 -13.57 -5.90 11.07
C GLY A 302 -13.49 -4.71 12.01
N PRO A 303 -12.42 -4.56 12.83
CA PRO A 303 -12.26 -3.40 13.70
C PRO A 303 -12.25 -2.07 12.95
N LEU A 304 -11.53 -1.99 11.82
CA LEU A 304 -11.47 -0.79 10.99
C LEU A 304 -12.83 -0.50 10.32
N LEU A 305 -13.51 -1.52 9.79
CA LEU A 305 -14.82 -1.40 9.15
C LEU A 305 -15.90 -0.96 10.14
N LEU A 306 -15.89 -1.49 11.37
CA LEU A 306 -16.84 -1.10 12.42
C LEU A 306 -16.65 0.38 12.80
N LEU A 307 -15.40 0.80 13.03
CA LEU A 307 -15.09 2.18 13.38
C LEU A 307 -15.36 3.15 12.21
N ALA A 308 -14.96 2.78 10.99
CA ALA A 308 -15.23 3.54 9.78
C ALA A 308 -16.73 3.66 9.53
N GLY A 309 -17.49 2.57 9.65
CA GLY A 309 -18.95 2.55 9.51
C GLY A 309 -19.65 3.42 10.57
N TYR A 310 -19.20 3.37 11.83
CA TYR A 310 -19.69 4.24 12.89
C TYR A 310 -19.46 5.73 12.57
N SER A 311 -18.25 6.07 12.08
CA SER A 311 -17.92 7.43 11.64
C SER A 311 -18.84 7.88 10.51
N LEU A 312 -18.99 7.06 9.47
CA LEU A 312 -19.82 7.37 8.30
C LEU A 312 -21.28 7.56 8.71
N LYS A 313 -21.84 6.67 9.53
CA LYS A 313 -23.23 6.80 10.01
C LYS A 313 -23.48 8.13 10.72
N ARG A 314 -22.56 8.56 11.58
CA ARG A 314 -22.71 9.79 12.38
C ARG A 314 -22.50 11.05 11.54
N LEU A 315 -21.61 10.98 10.55
CA LEU A 315 -21.08 12.14 9.84
C LEU A 315 -21.63 12.23 8.41
N TRP A 316 -22.45 11.27 7.98
CA TRP A 316 -23.02 11.20 6.64
C TRP A 316 -23.70 12.51 6.20
N PRO A 317 -24.57 13.15 7.01
CA PRO A 317 -25.24 14.37 6.58
C PRO A 317 -24.24 15.52 6.35
N GLN A 318 -23.22 15.62 7.21
CA GLN A 318 -22.17 16.63 7.12
C GLN A 318 -21.27 16.36 5.91
N LEU A 319 -20.87 15.11 5.69
CA LEU A 319 -20.06 14.68 4.55
C LEU A 319 -20.77 14.95 3.21
N VAL A 320 -22.07 14.65 3.12
CA VAL A 320 -22.86 14.94 1.91
C VAL A 320 -23.00 16.45 1.68
N ALA A 321 -23.22 17.23 2.75
CA ALA A 321 -23.26 18.69 2.65
C ALA A 321 -21.90 19.26 2.21
N GLU A 322 -20.80 18.75 2.77
CA GLU A 322 -19.43 19.12 2.40
C GLU A 322 -19.17 18.78 0.94
N ILE A 323 -19.43 17.55 0.49
CA ILE A 323 -19.27 17.16 -0.93
C ILE A 323 -20.02 18.11 -1.87
N LYS A 324 -21.24 18.53 -1.53
CA LYS A 324 -22.05 19.45 -2.35
C LYS A 324 -21.48 20.87 -2.34
N ALA A 325 -21.04 21.36 -1.19
CA ALA A 325 -20.54 22.72 -1.00
C ALA A 325 -19.06 22.91 -1.38
N SER A 326 -18.27 21.83 -1.37
CA SER A 326 -16.85 21.83 -1.69
C SER A 326 -16.58 22.27 -3.12
N ASP A 327 -15.44 22.92 -3.32
CA ASP A 327 -14.87 23.07 -4.66
C ASP A 327 -14.49 21.71 -5.27
N ASN A 328 -14.08 21.75 -6.54
CA ASN A 328 -13.72 20.54 -7.29
C ASN A 328 -12.55 19.76 -6.69
N PHE A 329 -11.63 20.44 -6.03
CA PHE A 329 -10.43 19.82 -5.50
C PHE A 329 -10.72 19.13 -4.16
N ALA A 330 -11.34 19.82 -3.22
CA ALA A 330 -11.76 19.25 -1.94
C ALA A 330 -12.70 18.06 -2.18
N ARG A 331 -13.65 18.19 -3.11
CA ARG A 331 -14.53 17.09 -3.52
C ARG A 331 -13.76 15.90 -4.10
N CYS A 332 -12.76 16.16 -4.95
CA CYS A 332 -11.91 15.11 -5.53
C CYS A 332 -11.20 14.28 -4.45
N LYS A 333 -10.66 14.94 -3.42
CA LYS A 333 -10.02 14.26 -2.29
C LYS A 333 -10.97 13.34 -1.53
N ILE A 334 -12.17 13.83 -1.22
CA ILE A 334 -13.20 13.07 -0.51
C ILE A 334 -13.58 11.82 -1.33
N LEU A 335 -13.90 12.04 -2.61
CA LEU A 335 -14.30 10.96 -3.52
C LEU A 335 -13.18 9.93 -3.74
N CYS A 336 -11.92 10.37 -3.78
CA CYS A 336 -10.78 9.46 -3.87
C CYS A 336 -10.71 8.50 -2.67
N LEU A 337 -10.85 9.01 -1.44
CA LEU A 337 -10.80 8.16 -0.24
C LEU A 337 -11.99 7.21 -0.13
N LEU A 338 -13.21 7.73 -0.30
CA LEU A 338 -14.43 6.93 -0.22
C LEU A 338 -14.48 5.91 -1.36
N GLY A 339 -14.13 6.33 -2.58
CA GLY A 339 -14.10 5.49 -3.77
C GLY A 339 -13.12 4.34 -3.63
N TRP A 340 -11.95 4.56 -3.01
CA TRP A 340 -10.99 3.49 -2.75
C TRP A 340 -11.56 2.42 -1.81
N CYS A 341 -12.20 2.82 -0.70
CA CYS A 341 -12.87 1.89 0.21
C CYS A 341 -14.01 1.11 -0.48
N LEU A 342 -14.79 1.80 -1.33
CA LEU A 342 -15.98 1.22 -1.97
C LEU A 342 -15.66 0.32 -3.15
N VAL A 343 -14.57 0.58 -3.89
CA VAL A 343 -14.22 -0.23 -5.05
C VAL A 343 -13.51 -1.53 -4.66
N PHE A 344 -12.84 -1.54 -3.51
CA PHE A 344 -12.06 -2.68 -3.04
C PHE A 344 -12.83 -4.02 -3.05
N PRO A 345 -14.07 -4.13 -2.51
CA PRO A 345 -14.81 -5.39 -2.52
C PRO A 345 -15.10 -5.90 -3.93
N VAL A 346 -15.20 -5.02 -4.92
CA VAL A 346 -15.36 -5.41 -6.33
C VAL A 346 -14.02 -5.84 -6.91
N LEU A 347 -12.95 -5.09 -6.66
CA LEU A 347 -11.61 -5.38 -7.18
C LEU A 347 -11.13 -6.77 -6.82
N VAL A 348 -11.27 -7.16 -5.55
CA VAL A 348 -10.77 -8.46 -5.07
C VAL A 348 -11.61 -9.65 -5.54
N TYR A 349 -12.68 -9.46 -6.29
CA TYR A 349 -13.43 -10.55 -6.92
C TYR A 349 -13.60 -10.36 -8.44
N LEU A 350 -12.82 -9.45 -9.06
CA LEU A 350 -12.78 -9.35 -10.51
C LEU A 350 -12.33 -10.68 -11.13
N PRO A 351 -12.82 -11.05 -12.32
CA PRO A 351 -12.45 -12.29 -13.01
C PRO A 351 -11.04 -12.17 -13.64
N PHE A 352 -10.04 -11.91 -12.79
CA PHE A 352 -8.65 -11.69 -13.12
C PHE A 352 -7.78 -12.44 -12.12
N ASN A 353 -6.80 -13.21 -12.58
CA ASN A 353 -5.83 -13.84 -11.67
C ASN A 353 -5.04 -12.76 -10.91
N LEU A 354 -4.64 -12.98 -9.66
CA LEU A 354 -4.09 -11.97 -8.72
C LEU A 354 -5.13 -11.13 -7.96
N GLN A 355 -6.38 -11.59 -7.93
CA GLN A 355 -7.51 -10.98 -7.22
C GLN A 355 -7.15 -10.41 -5.85
N ARG A 356 -6.60 -11.23 -4.94
CA ARG A 356 -6.34 -10.80 -3.57
C ARG A 356 -5.30 -9.70 -3.46
N ARG A 357 -4.42 -9.52 -4.45
CA ARG A 357 -3.40 -8.47 -4.45
C ARG A 357 -3.98 -7.09 -4.78
N LEU A 358 -5.18 -7.04 -5.36
CA LEU A 358 -5.88 -5.79 -5.67
C LEU A 358 -6.44 -5.08 -4.42
N VAL A 359 -6.27 -5.67 -3.24
CA VAL A 359 -6.55 -5.05 -1.93
C VAL A 359 -5.61 -3.88 -1.61
N VAL A 360 -4.48 -3.78 -2.30
CA VAL A 360 -3.42 -2.82 -1.99
C VAL A 360 -3.94 -1.42 -1.67
N GLY A 361 -3.41 -0.86 -0.58
CA GLY A 361 -3.63 0.52 -0.18
C GLY A 361 -4.98 0.81 0.47
N VAL A 362 -5.95 -0.13 0.50
CA VAL A 362 -7.27 0.11 1.11
C VAL A 362 -7.21 0.32 2.62
N GLN A 363 -6.20 -0.24 3.30
CA GLN A 363 -6.03 -0.08 4.74
C GLN A 363 -5.90 1.39 5.15
N LEU A 364 -5.27 2.22 4.31
CA LEU A 364 -5.00 3.62 4.61
C LEU A 364 -6.27 4.50 4.66
N PRO A 365 -7.15 4.54 3.63
CA PRO A 365 -8.40 5.28 3.71
C PRO A 365 -9.34 4.70 4.78
N LEU A 366 -9.33 3.37 5.02
CA LEU A 366 -10.08 2.77 6.12
C LEU A 366 -9.56 3.25 7.49
N ALA A 367 -8.26 3.32 7.69
CA ALA A 367 -7.65 3.81 8.93
C ALA A 367 -7.96 5.29 9.18
N ILE A 368 -8.01 6.12 8.13
CA ILE A 368 -8.45 7.52 8.23
C ILE A 368 -9.89 7.59 8.72
N LEU A 369 -10.83 6.87 8.09
CA LEU A 369 -12.23 6.85 8.50
C LEU A 369 -12.40 6.27 9.91
N ALA A 370 -11.66 5.22 10.24
CA ALA A 370 -11.68 4.60 11.56
C ALA A 370 -11.18 5.57 12.65
N ALA A 371 -10.16 6.39 12.38
CA ALA A 371 -9.67 7.39 13.33
C ALA A 371 -10.75 8.42 13.71
N TYR A 372 -11.54 8.90 12.74
CA TYR A 372 -12.73 9.73 13.03
C TYR A 372 -13.74 8.96 13.89
N GLY A 373 -13.97 7.68 13.60
CA GLY A 373 -14.85 6.81 14.37
C GLY A 373 -14.45 6.71 15.85
N VAL A 374 -13.17 6.53 16.13
CA VAL A 374 -12.63 6.47 17.50
C VAL A 374 -12.85 7.78 18.24
N VAL A 375 -12.55 8.93 17.62
CA VAL A 375 -12.75 10.24 18.27
C VAL A 375 -14.21 10.46 18.63
N HIS A 376 -15.15 10.15 17.73
CA HIS A 376 -16.57 10.31 18.03
C HIS A 376 -17.11 9.31 19.06
N LEU A 377 -16.59 8.08 19.06
CA LEU A 377 -16.96 7.07 20.03
C LEU A 377 -16.48 7.49 21.44
N THR A 378 -15.25 7.98 21.57
CA THR A 378 -14.72 8.48 22.85
C THR A 378 -15.49 9.68 23.36
N GLN A 379 -15.88 10.63 22.49
CA GLN A 379 -16.76 11.75 22.85
C GLN A 379 -18.14 11.30 23.34
N ALA A 380 -18.73 10.27 22.70
CA ALA A 380 -20.03 9.73 23.10
C ALA A 380 -19.96 9.02 24.47
N LEU A 381 -18.87 8.30 24.74
CA LEU A 381 -18.67 7.57 26.00
C LEU A 381 -18.24 8.47 27.16
N ARG A 382 -17.63 9.63 26.88
CA ARG A 382 -17.15 10.59 27.89
C ARG A 382 -17.55 12.03 27.54
N PRO A 383 -18.83 12.41 27.70
CA PRO A 383 -19.31 13.75 27.35
C PRO A 383 -18.60 14.87 28.13
N GLY A 384 -18.12 14.60 29.36
CA GLY A 384 -17.37 15.58 30.17
C GLY A 384 -16.00 15.98 29.60
N LEU A 385 -15.39 15.17 28.71
CA LEU A 385 -14.16 15.52 28.00
C LEU A 385 -14.40 16.35 26.72
N ALA A 386 -15.63 16.35 26.19
CA ALA A 386 -15.97 17.10 24.99
C ALA A 386 -16.11 18.62 25.27
N ALA A 387 -16.44 19.00 26.51
CA ALA A 387 -16.65 20.38 26.95
C ALA A 387 -15.37 21.23 26.99
N SER A 388 -14.17 20.62 26.99
CA SER A 388 -12.91 21.34 27.12
C SER A 388 -12.14 21.59 25.81
N GLY A 389 -12.66 21.23 24.62
CA GLY A 389 -11.90 21.56 23.41
C GLY A 389 -12.41 21.25 22.00
N ALA A 390 -13.61 20.69 21.76
CA ALA A 390 -13.93 20.21 20.40
C ALA A 390 -15.37 20.45 19.92
N ASN A 391 -16.01 21.54 20.31
CA ASN A 391 -17.27 21.98 19.69
C ASN A 391 -17.03 22.90 18.47
N ARG A 392 -16.09 22.53 17.60
CA ARG A 392 -15.85 23.23 16.33
C ARG A 392 -16.21 22.26 15.22
N SER A 393 -17.19 22.67 14.41
CA SER A 393 -17.45 22.14 13.08
C SER A 393 -16.22 22.37 12.20
N HIS A 394 -15.19 21.55 12.38
CA HIS A 394 -14.04 21.54 11.49
C HIS A 394 -14.42 20.73 10.24
N PRO A 395 -14.09 21.21 9.03
CA PRO A 395 -14.34 20.46 7.81
C PRO A 395 -13.67 19.08 7.90
N PHE A 396 -14.38 18.06 7.42
CA PHE A 396 -13.98 16.65 7.56
C PHE A 396 -12.67 16.38 6.84
N PHE A 397 -12.45 17.08 5.73
CA PHE A 397 -11.23 17.05 4.97
C PHE A 397 -10.65 18.45 4.83
N LEU A 398 -9.34 18.54 4.63
CA LEU A 398 -8.71 19.79 4.23
C LEU A 398 -9.35 20.29 2.93
N ALA A 399 -10.01 21.46 3.00
CA ALA A 399 -10.46 22.23 1.84
C ALA A 399 -9.30 22.56 0.90
#